data_AF-A0A815NT62-F1
#
_entry.id   AF-A0A815NT62-F1
#
_cell.length_a   1.000
_cell.length_b   1.000
_cell.length_c   1.000
_cell.angle_alpha   90.00
_cell.angle_beta   90.00
_cell.angle_gamma   90.00
#
_symmetry.space_group_name_H-M   'P 1'
#
loop_
_entity.id
_entity.type
_entity.pdbx_description
1 polymer ?
#
loop_
_entity_poly.entity_id
_entity_poly.type
_entity_poly.pdbx_seq_one_letter_code
_entity_poly.pdbx_strand_id
1 'polypeptide(L)'
;MTYRAAEAQIGISRASVQRALERSDETGGSKDRSRSGRPKKLTKRNICMLKHLVEHGNRSSAPELMLSLNESLRNPKQVLFSDEPTFYVIKRKSETKIWRKKDEKWKEGCMQVAAMGGERLGFWGVITWQGTECFRIYTENTNSNVYWDILDNYLVPTVHMYGMEDNFIFQYDNARFHTSKQTQEKLHEIGAKILKWPVKSPDLNPVKHLWSIIDEKIKISNNVFNQGLNRWVVNRMANDNTAIV
;
A
#
# COMPACT_ATOMS: atom_id res chain seq x y z
N MET A 1 17.71 -46.42 -16.27
CA MET A 1 16.33 -46.39 -15.71
C MET A 1 15.38 -46.18 -16.88
N THR A 2 14.34 -47.00 -17.06
CA THR A 2 13.43 -46.86 -18.22
C THR A 2 12.46 -45.69 -18.00
N TYR A 3 12.04 -45.00 -19.07
CA TYR A 3 11.16 -43.82 -18.96
C TYR A 3 9.84 -44.11 -18.21
N ARG A 4 9.34 -45.35 -18.27
CA ARG A 4 8.16 -45.82 -17.52
C ARG A 4 8.40 -45.88 -16.01
N ALA A 5 9.60 -46.26 -15.58
CA ALA A 5 9.95 -46.30 -14.16
C ALA A 5 10.08 -44.88 -13.58
N ALA A 6 10.60 -43.93 -14.37
CA ALA A 6 10.69 -42.53 -13.97
C ALA A 6 9.30 -41.87 -13.85
N GLU A 7 8.40 -42.09 -14.81
CA GLU A 7 7.02 -41.56 -14.79
C GLU A 7 6.23 -42.02 -13.55
N ALA A 8 6.32 -43.31 -13.21
CA ALA A 8 5.65 -43.88 -12.04
C ALA A 8 6.17 -43.33 -10.69
N GLN A 9 7.42 -42.86 -10.65
CA GLN A 9 8.07 -42.42 -9.41
C GLN A 9 7.92 -40.91 -9.15
N ILE A 10 7.79 -40.08 -10.19
CA ILE A 10 7.75 -38.61 -10.06
C ILE A 10 6.45 -37.97 -10.57
N GLY A 11 5.52 -38.75 -11.15
CA GLY A 11 4.22 -38.24 -11.62
C GLY A 11 4.30 -37.26 -12.81
N ILE A 12 5.43 -37.23 -13.51
CA ILE A 12 5.65 -36.38 -14.69
C ILE A 12 5.52 -37.24 -15.94
N SER A 13 4.81 -36.72 -16.96
CA SER A 13 4.54 -37.48 -18.19
C SER A 13 5.81 -37.95 -18.88
N ARG A 14 5.77 -39.17 -19.42
CA ARG A 14 6.89 -39.79 -20.16
C ARG A 14 7.52 -38.86 -21.20
N ALA A 15 6.70 -38.14 -21.95
CA ALA A 15 7.15 -37.21 -22.99
C ALA A 15 7.96 -36.04 -22.44
N SER A 16 7.70 -35.62 -21.20
CA SER A 16 8.43 -34.52 -20.54
C SER A 16 9.76 -35.03 -19.97
N VAL A 17 9.79 -36.26 -19.44
CA VAL A 17 11.02 -36.92 -18.98
C VAL A 17 11.98 -37.13 -20.15
N GLN A 18 11.47 -37.63 -21.28
CA GLN A 18 12.25 -37.83 -22.50
C GLN A 18 12.84 -36.51 -23.03
N ARG A 19 12.00 -35.46 -23.20
CA ARG A 19 12.46 -34.14 -23.65
C ARG A 19 13.49 -33.49 -22.71
N ALA A 20 13.39 -33.75 -21.40
CA ALA A 20 14.34 -33.22 -20.44
C ALA A 20 15.71 -33.91 -20.52
N LEU A 21 15.74 -35.22 -20.79
CA LEU A 21 16.96 -36.01 -20.95
C LEU A 21 17.66 -35.69 -22.28
N GLU A 22 16.92 -35.69 -23.40
CA GLU A 22 17.45 -35.29 -24.72
C GLU A 22 18.07 -33.87 -24.65
N ARG A 23 17.40 -32.94 -23.97
CA ARG A 23 17.91 -31.59 -23.75
C ARG A 23 19.19 -31.56 -22.89
N SER A 24 19.28 -32.43 -21.88
CA SER A 24 20.45 -32.52 -21.01
C SER A 24 21.68 -33.03 -21.79
N ASP A 25 21.46 -34.01 -22.67
CA ASP A 25 22.51 -34.56 -23.54
C ASP A 25 22.97 -33.53 -24.58
N GLU A 26 22.05 -32.73 -25.13
CA GLU A 26 22.37 -31.66 -26.10
C GLU A 26 23.13 -30.47 -25.48
N THR A 27 22.84 -30.10 -24.23
CA THR A 27 23.32 -28.82 -23.64
C THR A 27 24.33 -29.00 -22.51
N GLY A 28 24.60 -30.24 -22.09
CA GLY A 28 25.52 -30.55 -21.00
C GLY A 28 25.11 -29.97 -19.63
N GLY A 29 23.86 -29.53 -19.46
CA GLY A 29 23.43 -28.85 -18.25
C GLY A 29 21.91 -28.67 -18.11
N SER A 30 21.48 -28.34 -16.89
CA SER A 30 20.05 -28.24 -16.54
C SER A 30 19.44 -26.84 -16.71
N LYS A 31 20.23 -25.82 -17.06
CA LYS A 31 19.79 -24.41 -17.14
C LYS A 31 18.71 -24.21 -18.21
N ASP A 32 17.75 -23.33 -17.95
CA ASP A 32 16.72 -22.96 -18.94
C ASP A 32 17.36 -22.30 -20.18
N ARG A 33 16.84 -22.63 -21.37
CA ARG A 33 17.20 -21.92 -22.60
C ARG A 33 16.78 -20.45 -22.46
N SER A 34 17.55 -19.53 -23.03
CA SER A 34 17.13 -18.13 -23.15
C SER A 34 15.80 -18.08 -23.93
N ARG A 35 14.72 -17.68 -23.25
CA ARG A 35 13.42 -17.54 -23.90
C ARG A 35 13.45 -16.31 -24.81
N SER A 36 12.99 -16.45 -26.05
CA SER A 36 12.71 -15.31 -26.92
C SER A 36 11.50 -14.54 -26.37
N GLY A 37 11.75 -13.72 -25.35
CA GLY A 37 10.72 -12.83 -24.80
C GLY A 37 10.23 -11.85 -25.87
N ARG A 38 9.06 -11.24 -25.60
CA ARG A 38 8.47 -10.21 -26.47
C ARG A 38 9.54 -9.15 -26.82
N PRO A 39 9.83 -8.90 -28.11
CA PRO A 39 10.82 -7.91 -28.48
C PRO A 39 10.43 -6.54 -27.93
N LYS A 40 11.40 -5.82 -27.37
CA LYS A 40 11.16 -4.47 -26.85
C LYS A 40 10.69 -3.59 -27.99
N LYS A 41 9.46 -3.05 -27.88
CA LYS A 41 8.88 -2.13 -28.88
C LYS A 41 9.64 -0.80 -28.98
N LEU A 42 10.43 -0.45 -27.96
CA LEU A 42 11.15 0.81 -27.88
C LEU A 42 12.66 0.58 -27.98
N THR A 43 13.30 1.40 -28.81
CA THR A 43 14.76 1.44 -28.95
C THR A 43 15.42 2.05 -27.71
N LYS A 44 16.71 1.79 -27.49
CA LYS A 44 17.49 2.45 -26.41
C LYS A 44 17.38 3.98 -26.47
N ARG A 45 17.39 4.55 -27.68
CA ARG A 45 17.25 6.00 -27.92
C ARG A 45 15.88 6.51 -27.48
N ASN A 46 14.80 5.81 -27.82
CA ASN A 46 13.44 6.21 -27.41
C ASN A 46 13.27 6.10 -25.88
N ILE A 47 13.89 5.11 -25.25
CA ILE A 47 13.91 4.99 -23.78
C ILE A 47 14.69 6.15 -23.15
N CYS A 48 15.83 6.54 -23.73
CA CYS A 48 16.63 7.67 -23.26
C CYS A 48 15.90 9.01 -23.44
N MET A 49 15.21 9.19 -24.58
CA MET A 49 14.34 10.35 -24.82
C MET A 49 13.16 10.38 -23.86
N LEU A 50 12.50 9.25 -23.59
CA LEU A 50 11.42 9.20 -22.59
C LEU A 50 11.93 9.52 -21.19
N LYS A 51 13.12 9.05 -20.82
CA LYS A 51 13.77 9.44 -19.56
C LYS A 51 14.05 10.93 -19.52
N HIS A 52 14.65 11.47 -20.56
CA HIS A 52 14.92 12.91 -20.68
C HIS A 52 13.62 13.75 -20.65
N LEU A 53 12.58 13.32 -21.36
CA LEU A 53 11.25 13.95 -21.35
C LEU A 53 10.52 13.80 -20.01
N VAL A 54 10.84 12.78 -19.20
CA VAL A 54 10.31 12.65 -17.83
C VAL A 54 11.12 13.48 -16.85
N GLU A 55 12.43 13.54 -17.04
CA GLU A 55 13.37 14.33 -16.23
C GLU A 55 13.23 15.84 -16.51
N HIS A 56 12.83 16.22 -17.73
CA HIS A 56 12.81 17.61 -18.22
C HIS A 56 11.44 18.05 -18.75
N GLY A 57 10.43 17.17 -18.78
CA GLY A 57 9.09 17.48 -19.29
C GLY A 57 8.05 17.66 -18.19
N ASN A 58 7.75 18.93 -17.92
CA ASN A 58 6.46 19.51 -17.53
C ASN A 58 5.52 18.71 -16.60
N ARG A 59 6.06 18.19 -15.50
CA ARG A 59 5.35 18.13 -14.21
C ARG A 59 6.23 18.86 -13.22
N SER A 60 5.66 19.76 -12.44
CA SER A 60 6.34 20.65 -11.50
C SER A 60 7.55 19.97 -10.89
N SER A 61 8.73 20.56 -11.08
CA SER A 61 9.99 19.99 -10.64
C SER A 61 9.97 19.83 -9.10
N ALA A 62 10.72 18.87 -8.55
CA ALA A 62 10.78 18.69 -7.09
C ALA A 62 11.10 20.01 -6.33
N PRO A 63 11.95 20.92 -6.84
CA PRO A 63 12.14 22.25 -6.26
C PRO A 63 10.90 23.16 -6.33
N GLU A 64 10.16 23.18 -7.43
CA GLU A 64 8.91 23.97 -7.55
C GLU A 64 7.78 23.40 -6.69
N LEU A 65 7.69 22.06 -6.59
CA LEU A 65 6.78 21.39 -5.66
C LEU A 65 7.16 21.69 -4.21
N MET A 66 8.45 21.65 -3.90
CA MET A 66 8.96 21.98 -2.56
C MET A 66 8.76 23.46 -2.24
N LEU A 67 8.95 24.37 -3.20
CA LEU A 67 8.65 25.79 -3.05
C LEU A 67 7.14 26.02 -2.86
N SER A 68 6.30 25.41 -3.70
CA SER A 68 4.83 25.49 -3.57
C SER A 68 4.33 24.86 -2.27
N LEU A 69 4.90 23.74 -1.83
CA LEU A 69 4.59 23.10 -0.56
C LEU A 69 5.05 24.00 0.59
N ASN A 70 6.28 24.52 0.57
CA ASN A 70 6.78 25.45 1.59
C ASN A 70 5.98 26.76 1.64
N GLU A 71 5.54 27.28 0.49
CA GLU A 71 4.66 28.45 0.42
C GLU A 71 3.24 28.16 0.94
N SER A 72 2.72 26.96 0.72
CA SER A 72 1.39 26.55 1.21
C SER A 72 1.43 26.08 2.67
N LEU A 73 2.57 25.58 3.13
CA LEU A 73 2.88 25.15 4.50
C LEU A 73 3.51 26.27 5.32
N ARG A 74 3.40 27.55 4.92
CA ARG A 74 3.91 28.71 5.68
C ARG A 74 3.50 28.69 7.16
N ASN A 75 2.37 28.05 7.47
CA ASN A 75 2.00 27.66 8.81
C ASN A 75 1.59 26.18 8.85
N PRO A 76 2.52 25.24 9.09
CA PRO A 76 2.24 23.81 9.04
C PRO A 76 1.25 23.36 10.12
N LYS A 77 1.04 24.18 11.15
CA LYS A 77 0.07 23.93 12.22
C LYS A 77 -1.38 23.97 11.74
N GLN A 78 -1.64 24.54 10.56
CA GLN A 78 -2.98 24.63 9.98
C GLN A 78 -3.32 23.44 9.08
N VAL A 79 -2.38 22.52 8.84
CA VAL A 79 -2.56 21.45 7.85
C VAL A 79 -3.05 20.17 8.52
N LEU A 80 -4.12 19.61 7.95
CA LEU A 80 -4.67 18.30 8.27
C LEU A 80 -4.25 17.34 7.16
N PHE A 81 -3.35 16.42 7.48
CA PHE A 81 -2.93 15.38 6.54
C PHE A 81 -3.80 14.15 6.69
N SER A 82 -4.46 13.71 5.61
CA SER A 82 -5.32 12.52 5.62
C SER A 82 -4.80 11.43 4.69
N ASP A 83 -5.22 10.20 4.94
CA ASP A 83 -5.00 9.05 4.07
C ASP A 83 -5.93 7.87 4.40
N GLU A 84 -6.08 6.97 3.44
CA GLU A 84 -6.90 5.77 3.55
C GLU A 84 -6.06 4.47 3.47
N PRO A 85 -5.40 4.02 4.54
CA PRO A 85 -4.68 2.76 4.50
C PRO A 85 -5.66 1.59 4.54
N THR A 86 -5.19 0.44 4.07
CA THR A 86 -5.91 -0.82 4.14
C THR A 86 -5.05 -1.85 4.86
N PHE A 87 -5.57 -2.45 5.92
CA PHE A 87 -4.93 -3.54 6.63
C PHE A 87 -5.62 -4.87 6.32
N TYR A 88 -4.84 -5.94 6.21
CA TYR A 88 -5.33 -7.30 6.01
C TYR A 88 -5.23 -8.08 7.31
N VAL A 89 -6.36 -8.64 7.76
CA VAL A 89 -6.48 -9.36 9.04
C VAL A 89 -5.92 -10.78 8.95
N ILE A 90 -6.21 -11.48 7.84
CA ILE A 90 -5.84 -12.90 7.67
C ILE A 90 -4.83 -13.09 6.53
N LYS A 91 -4.74 -12.12 5.60
CA LYS A 91 -3.95 -12.23 4.36
C LYS A 91 -2.58 -11.55 4.44
N ARG A 92 -1.82 -11.77 5.51
CA ARG A 92 -0.42 -11.28 5.54
C ARG A 92 0.50 -12.36 5.02
N LYS A 93 1.35 -12.00 4.04
CA LYS A 93 2.45 -12.86 3.63
C LYS A 93 3.37 -12.98 4.85
N SER A 94 3.47 -14.16 5.43
CA SER A 94 4.44 -14.47 6.47
C SER A 94 5.82 -13.96 6.03
N GLU A 95 6.33 -12.96 6.75
CA GLU A 95 7.73 -12.54 6.64
C GLU A 95 8.66 -13.51 7.40
N THR A 96 8.11 -14.60 7.94
CA THR A 96 8.86 -15.62 8.66
C THR A 96 9.90 -16.22 7.73
N LYS A 97 11.16 -15.92 8.03
CA LYS A 97 12.30 -16.54 7.36
C LYS A 97 12.50 -17.91 7.97
N ILE A 98 12.46 -18.94 7.13
CA ILE A 98 12.70 -20.33 7.52
C ILE A 98 14.09 -20.71 7.00
N TRP A 99 14.95 -21.16 7.89
CA TRP A 99 16.20 -21.80 7.53
C TRP A 99 15.91 -23.26 7.17
N ARG A 100 16.29 -23.68 5.96
CA ARG A 100 16.10 -25.06 5.48
C ARG A 100 17.19 -25.47 4.50
N LYS A 101 17.41 -26.77 4.35
CA LYS A 101 18.26 -27.31 3.28
C LYS A 101 17.54 -27.23 1.92
N LYS A 102 18.30 -27.32 0.83
CA LYS A 102 17.81 -27.11 -0.55
C LYS A 102 16.70 -28.10 -0.94
N ASP A 103 16.77 -29.32 -0.43
CA ASP A 103 15.87 -30.44 -0.66
C ASP A 103 14.59 -30.39 0.21
N GLU A 104 14.56 -29.53 1.23
CA GLU A 104 13.46 -29.46 2.20
C GLU A 104 12.33 -28.52 1.78
N LYS A 105 12.36 -28.04 0.52
CA LYS A 105 11.43 -27.03 0.02
C LYS A 105 9.95 -27.38 0.25
N TRP A 106 9.61 -28.67 0.14
CA TRP A 106 8.25 -29.17 0.18
C TRP A 106 7.89 -29.87 1.49
N LYS A 107 8.76 -29.81 2.51
CA LYS A 107 8.44 -30.36 3.83
C LYS A 107 7.33 -29.54 4.49
N GLU A 108 6.50 -30.21 5.27
CA GLU A 108 5.55 -29.57 6.17
C GLU A 108 6.30 -28.63 7.12
N GLY A 109 5.81 -27.40 7.30
CA GLY A 109 6.52 -26.31 7.99
C GLY A 109 7.48 -25.49 7.13
N CYS A 110 7.89 -25.96 5.94
CA CYS A 110 8.68 -25.22 4.95
C CYS A 110 7.81 -24.62 3.83
N MET A 111 6.53 -24.94 3.80
CA MET A 111 5.56 -24.41 2.86
C MET A 111 4.66 -23.38 3.55
N GLN A 112 4.45 -22.24 2.91
CA GLN A 112 3.42 -21.31 3.32
C GLN A 112 2.16 -21.61 2.49
N VAL A 113 1.07 -21.97 3.15
CA VAL A 113 -0.23 -22.07 2.49
C VAL A 113 -0.61 -20.67 2.02
N ALA A 114 -0.92 -20.52 0.73
CA ALA A 114 -1.45 -19.27 0.23
C ALA A 114 -2.80 -19.02 0.93
N ALA A 115 -2.87 -18.02 1.80
CA ALA A 115 -4.11 -17.69 2.49
C ALA A 115 -5.18 -17.31 1.45
N MET A 116 -6.15 -18.20 1.24
CA MET A 116 -7.34 -17.94 0.43
C MET A 116 -8.40 -17.30 1.34
N GLY A 117 -8.91 -16.12 0.95
CA GLY A 117 -9.95 -15.40 1.69
C GLY A 117 -9.44 -14.75 2.98
N GLY A 118 -9.02 -13.49 2.91
CA GLY A 118 -8.73 -12.71 4.11
C GLY A 118 -9.55 -11.45 4.18
N GLU A 119 -10.02 -11.14 5.38
CA GLU A 119 -10.78 -9.92 5.65
C GLU A 119 -9.89 -8.70 5.50
N ARG A 120 -10.45 -7.67 4.87
CA ARG A 120 -9.84 -6.38 4.60
C ARG A 120 -10.53 -5.34 5.47
N LEU A 121 -9.75 -4.57 6.22
CA LEU A 121 -10.25 -3.41 6.95
C LEU A 121 -9.62 -2.16 6.35
N GLY A 122 -10.47 -1.29 5.83
CA GLY A 122 -10.12 0.06 5.43
C GLY A 122 -10.12 0.97 6.64
N PHE A 123 -9.19 1.90 6.66
CA PHE A 123 -9.16 2.97 7.64
C PHE A 123 -9.14 4.29 6.88
N TRP A 124 -9.60 5.33 7.55
CA TRP A 124 -9.32 6.71 7.22
C TRP A 124 -8.87 7.38 8.49
N GLY A 125 -7.90 8.28 8.41
CA GLY A 125 -7.51 9.07 9.57
C GLY A 125 -6.78 10.33 9.17
N VAL A 126 -6.69 11.24 10.14
CA VAL A 126 -6.05 12.54 10.00
C VAL A 126 -4.98 12.72 11.08
N ILE A 127 -3.86 13.32 10.68
CA ILE A 127 -2.87 13.87 11.59
C ILE A 127 -2.82 15.39 11.46
N THR A 128 -2.78 16.06 12.60
CA THR A 128 -2.59 17.50 12.75
C THR A 128 -1.39 17.77 13.65
N TRP A 129 -0.98 19.03 13.75
CA TRP A 129 0.03 19.42 14.75
C TRP A 129 -0.44 19.20 16.20
N GLN A 130 -1.75 19.20 16.45
CA GLN A 130 -2.34 19.01 17.77
C GLN A 130 -2.50 17.53 18.16
N GLY A 131 -2.65 16.61 17.18
CA GLY A 131 -2.81 15.19 17.49
C GLY A 131 -3.28 14.33 16.31
N THR A 132 -3.56 13.06 16.61
CA THR A 132 -3.97 12.01 15.65
C THR A 132 -5.30 11.34 16.01
N GLU A 133 -6.15 12.02 16.77
CA GLU A 133 -7.26 11.37 17.50
C GLU A 133 -8.49 10.99 16.65
N CYS A 134 -8.48 11.20 15.34
CA CYS A 134 -9.67 10.99 14.52
C CYS A 134 -9.43 10.00 13.37
N PHE A 135 -10.18 8.89 13.42
CA PHE A 135 -10.15 7.85 12.39
C PHE A 135 -11.52 7.20 12.21
N ARG A 136 -11.78 6.75 10.98
CA ARG A 136 -12.90 5.88 10.62
C ARG A 136 -12.37 4.50 10.27
N ILE A 137 -13.03 3.46 10.76
CA ILE A 137 -12.79 2.08 10.34
C ILE A 137 -13.97 1.63 9.49
N TYR A 138 -13.71 0.98 8.36
CA TYR A 138 -14.75 0.53 7.43
C TYR A 138 -14.34 -0.76 6.70
N THR A 139 -15.32 -1.57 6.30
CA THR A 139 -15.09 -2.85 5.58
C THR A 139 -15.47 -2.77 4.10
N GLU A 140 -16.30 -1.78 3.74
CA GLU A 140 -16.74 -1.54 2.38
C GLU A 140 -15.61 -1.03 1.46
N ASN A 141 -15.84 -1.10 0.16
CA ASN A 141 -14.94 -0.51 -0.83
C ASN A 141 -15.09 1.01 -0.83
N THR A 142 -13.97 1.73 -0.74
CA THR A 142 -13.93 3.18 -0.77
C THR A 142 -14.47 3.70 -2.10
N ASN A 143 -15.48 4.56 -2.04
CA ASN A 143 -16.07 5.27 -3.16
C ASN A 143 -16.46 6.69 -2.73
N SER A 144 -16.98 7.50 -3.64
CA SER A 144 -17.33 8.90 -3.37
C SER A 144 -18.37 9.08 -2.25
N ASN A 145 -19.34 8.16 -2.11
CA ASN A 145 -20.35 8.24 -1.03
C ASN A 145 -19.73 7.91 0.33
N VAL A 146 -18.91 6.86 0.40
CA VAL A 146 -18.16 6.49 1.61
C VAL A 146 -17.24 7.65 2.02
N TYR A 147 -16.61 8.30 1.05
CA TYR A 147 -15.74 9.44 1.33
C TYR A 147 -16.51 10.70 1.72
N TRP A 148 -17.67 10.96 1.12
CA TRP A 148 -18.56 12.04 1.56
C TRP A 148 -18.96 11.86 3.03
N ASP A 149 -19.32 10.64 3.43
CA ASP A 149 -19.63 10.29 4.82
C ASP A 149 -18.43 10.50 5.75
N ILE A 150 -17.22 10.15 5.30
CA ILE A 150 -15.97 10.45 6.02
C ILE A 150 -15.84 11.96 6.28
N LEU A 151 -16.04 12.78 5.25
CA LEU A 151 -15.89 14.22 5.38
C LEU A 151 -16.91 14.81 6.37
N ASP A 152 -18.16 14.35 6.31
CA ASP A 152 -19.24 14.86 7.15
C ASP A 152 -19.13 14.39 8.61
N ASN A 153 -18.95 13.09 8.82
CA ASN A 153 -19.04 12.48 10.15
C ASN A 153 -17.69 12.40 10.88
N TYR A 154 -16.57 12.64 10.20
CA TYR A 154 -15.24 12.53 10.82
C TYR A 154 -14.40 13.79 10.60
N LEU A 155 -14.25 14.29 9.38
CA LEU A 155 -13.41 15.48 9.15
C LEU A 155 -13.99 16.73 9.84
N VAL A 156 -15.27 17.05 9.63
CA VAL A 156 -15.89 18.25 10.23
C VAL A 156 -15.81 18.23 11.76
N PRO A 157 -16.20 17.13 12.45
CA PRO A 157 -16.00 17.03 13.90
C PRO A 157 -14.54 17.17 14.34
N THR A 158 -13.59 16.64 13.57
CA THR A 158 -12.15 16.77 13.85
C THR A 158 -11.71 18.24 13.83
N VAL A 159 -12.12 18.97 12.79
CA VAL A 159 -11.80 20.40 12.65
C VAL A 159 -12.38 21.20 13.82
N HIS A 160 -13.61 20.88 14.25
CA HIS A 160 -14.24 21.51 15.40
C HIS A 160 -13.55 21.18 16.72
N MET A 161 -13.22 19.90 16.94
CA MET A 161 -12.52 19.43 18.14
C MET A 161 -11.19 20.14 18.36
N TYR A 162 -10.45 20.41 17.28
CA TYR A 162 -9.16 21.08 17.35
C TYR A 162 -9.25 22.62 17.26
N GLY A 163 -10.44 23.19 17.08
CA GLY A 163 -10.64 24.64 16.96
C GLY A 163 -10.00 25.23 15.69
N MET A 164 -10.09 24.50 14.57
CA MET A 164 -9.44 24.86 13.30
C MET A 164 -10.42 25.36 12.22
N GLU A 165 -11.67 25.65 12.58
CA GLU A 165 -12.76 25.96 11.65
C GLU A 165 -12.45 27.16 10.75
N ASP A 166 -11.78 28.18 11.28
CA ASP A 166 -11.59 29.46 10.61
C ASP A 166 -10.54 29.41 9.48
N ASN A 167 -9.56 28.50 9.56
CA ASN A 167 -8.44 28.51 8.62
C ASN A 167 -7.62 27.22 8.60
N PHE A 168 -8.25 26.08 8.32
CA PHE A 168 -7.54 24.83 8.08
C PHE A 168 -7.21 24.60 6.61
N ILE A 169 -6.11 23.89 6.38
CA ILE A 169 -5.68 23.39 5.08
C ILE A 169 -5.83 21.89 5.10
N PHE A 170 -6.63 21.33 4.18
CA PHE A 170 -6.84 19.90 4.06
C PHE A 170 -5.96 19.30 2.99
N GLN A 171 -5.20 18.25 3.33
CA GLN A 171 -4.38 17.48 2.42
C GLN A 171 -4.98 16.09 2.26
N TYR A 172 -5.23 15.70 1.00
CA TYR A 172 -5.58 14.35 0.58
C TYR A 172 -4.82 14.01 -0.73
N ASP A 173 -4.82 12.74 -1.14
CA ASP A 173 -4.12 12.30 -2.37
C ASP A 173 -4.99 12.43 -3.65
N ASN A 174 -4.44 12.13 -4.82
CA ASN A 174 -5.20 12.25 -6.08
C ASN A 174 -6.00 10.98 -6.45
N ALA A 175 -6.51 10.21 -5.48
CA ALA A 175 -7.40 9.08 -5.77
C ALA A 175 -8.69 9.52 -6.46
N ARG A 176 -9.28 8.62 -7.27
CA ARG A 176 -10.42 8.95 -8.15
C ARG A 176 -11.65 9.47 -7.39
N PHE A 177 -11.95 8.87 -6.23
CA PHE A 177 -13.10 9.28 -5.42
C PHE A 177 -12.91 10.68 -4.83
N HIS A 178 -11.68 11.07 -4.49
CA HIS A 178 -11.37 12.44 -4.04
C HIS A 178 -11.70 13.49 -5.10
N THR A 179 -11.40 13.20 -6.37
CA THR A 179 -11.65 14.10 -7.50
C THR A 179 -13.10 14.08 -8.01
N SER A 180 -13.99 13.32 -7.38
CA SER A 180 -15.38 13.25 -7.80
C SER A 180 -16.13 14.55 -7.51
N LYS A 181 -17.11 14.90 -8.35
CA LYS A 181 -17.90 16.13 -8.21
C LYS A 181 -18.51 16.27 -6.81
N GLN A 182 -19.14 15.20 -6.31
CA GLN A 182 -19.74 15.15 -4.98
C GLN A 182 -18.74 15.44 -3.86
N THR A 183 -17.53 14.88 -3.94
CA THR A 183 -16.48 15.13 -2.93
C THR A 183 -15.99 16.58 -3.00
N GLN A 184 -15.78 17.10 -4.21
CA GLN A 184 -15.34 18.49 -4.39
C GLN A 184 -16.39 19.50 -3.91
N GLU A 185 -17.67 19.25 -4.18
CA GLU A 185 -18.79 20.05 -3.65
C GLU A 185 -18.81 20.03 -2.13
N LYS A 186 -18.66 18.86 -1.50
CA LYS A 186 -18.63 18.75 -0.03
C LYS A 186 -17.43 19.48 0.58
N LEU A 187 -16.25 19.36 -0.01
CA LEU A 187 -15.06 20.09 0.45
C LEU A 187 -15.25 21.61 0.35
N HIS A 188 -15.92 22.07 -0.71
CA HIS A 188 -16.27 23.48 -0.87
C HIS A 188 -17.30 23.93 0.18
N GLU A 189 -18.34 23.14 0.46
CA GLU A 189 -19.34 23.43 1.51
C GLU A 189 -18.71 23.54 2.90
N ILE A 190 -17.72 22.70 3.20
CA ILE A 190 -16.97 22.73 4.47
C ILE A 190 -16.04 23.96 4.54
N GLY A 191 -15.77 24.63 3.41
CA GLY A 191 -14.82 25.74 3.35
C GLY A 191 -13.35 25.28 3.42
N ALA A 192 -13.07 24.01 3.10
CA ALA A 192 -11.74 23.45 3.20
C ALA A 192 -10.78 24.06 2.16
N LYS A 193 -9.64 24.61 2.61
CA LYS A 193 -8.56 25.03 1.71
C LYS A 193 -7.73 23.81 1.34
N ILE A 194 -7.64 23.49 0.05
CA ILE A 194 -6.96 22.25 -0.36
C ILE A 194 -5.46 22.49 -0.55
N LEU A 195 -4.63 21.67 0.09
CA LEU A 195 -3.19 21.67 -0.14
C LEU A 195 -2.90 21.08 -1.52
N LYS A 196 -2.21 21.84 -2.37
CA LYS A 196 -1.74 21.32 -3.67
C LYS A 196 -0.77 20.17 -3.41
N TRP A 197 -1.15 18.96 -3.85
CA TRP A 197 -0.38 17.76 -3.61
C TRP A 197 0.22 17.16 -4.89
N PRO A 198 1.53 16.86 -4.92
CA PRO A 198 2.13 16.21 -6.07
C PRO A 198 1.66 14.77 -6.26
N VAL A 199 1.49 14.39 -7.53
CA VAL A 199 1.06 13.05 -7.91
C VAL A 199 2.12 12.01 -7.47
N LYS A 200 1.67 10.92 -6.83
CA LYS A 200 2.52 9.80 -6.38
C LYS A 200 3.64 10.22 -5.42
N SER A 201 3.35 11.13 -4.49
CA SER A 201 4.30 11.54 -3.44
C SER A 201 3.82 11.09 -2.05
N PRO A 202 3.78 9.77 -1.76
CA PRO A 202 3.38 9.28 -0.45
C PRO A 202 4.43 9.60 0.63
N ASP A 203 5.69 9.78 0.24
CA ASP A 203 6.83 10.16 1.08
C ASP A 203 6.68 11.52 1.74
N LEU A 204 5.90 12.41 1.14
CA LEU A 204 5.64 13.75 1.70
C LEU A 204 4.52 13.74 2.74
N ASN A 205 3.71 12.68 2.83
CA ASN A 205 2.55 12.63 3.71
C ASN A 205 2.91 12.00 5.07
N PRO A 206 3.00 12.78 6.17
CA PRO A 206 3.41 12.28 7.47
C PRO A 206 2.51 11.18 8.02
N VAL A 207 1.22 11.16 7.63
CA VAL A 207 0.28 10.13 8.08
C VAL A 207 0.69 8.72 7.62
N LYS A 208 1.44 8.60 6.52
CA LYS A 208 1.96 7.29 6.05
C LYS A 208 2.93 6.68 7.05
N HIS A 209 3.71 7.49 7.76
CA HIS A 209 4.60 7.00 8.82
C HIS A 209 3.81 6.46 10.01
N LEU A 210 2.75 7.17 10.42
CA LEU A 210 1.84 6.71 11.46
C LEU A 210 1.24 5.33 11.10
N TRP A 211 0.75 5.18 9.87
CA TRP A 211 0.20 3.91 9.41
C TRP A 211 1.23 2.78 9.37
N SER A 212 2.50 3.07 9.07
CA SER A 212 3.58 2.07 9.13
C SER A 212 3.79 1.56 10.56
N ILE A 213 3.82 2.46 11.55
CA ILE A 213 3.96 2.09 12.97
C ILE A 213 2.77 1.23 13.42
N ILE A 214 1.56 1.60 13.00
CA ILE A 214 0.35 0.83 13.31
C ILE A 214 0.41 -0.55 12.66
N ASP A 215 0.80 -0.64 11.38
CA ASP A 215 0.95 -1.93 10.68
C ASP A 215 1.90 -2.86 11.43
N GLU A 216 3.06 -2.35 11.86
CA GLU A 216 4.06 -3.07 12.65
C GLU A 216 3.51 -3.55 14.00
N LYS A 217 2.81 -2.67 14.74
CA LYS A 217 2.18 -3.07 16.01
C LYS A 217 1.13 -4.19 15.79
N ILE A 218 0.31 -4.07 14.73
CA ILE A 218 -0.67 -5.10 14.34
C ILE A 218 0.04 -6.41 13.95
N LYS A 219 1.23 -6.36 13.33
CA LYS A 219 2.01 -7.57 12.99
C LYS A 219 2.51 -8.28 14.24
N ILE A 220 2.95 -7.55 15.26
CA ILE A 220 3.46 -8.13 16.50
C ILE A 220 2.33 -8.73 17.34
N SER A 221 1.15 -8.12 17.33
CA SER A 221 -0.02 -8.55 18.12
C SER A 221 -0.77 -9.77 17.56
N ASN A 222 -0.21 -10.49 16.57
CA ASN A 222 -0.77 -11.64 15.85
C ASN A 222 -1.33 -12.81 16.70
N ASN A 223 -1.30 -12.73 18.03
CA ASN A 223 -1.84 -13.73 18.96
C ASN A 223 -3.25 -13.43 19.53
N VAL A 224 -3.90 -12.29 19.19
CA VAL A 224 -5.20 -11.90 19.78
C VAL A 224 -6.31 -11.65 18.74
N PHE A 225 -6.16 -12.19 17.52
CA PHE A 225 -7.02 -11.83 16.39
C PHE A 225 -8.42 -12.45 16.36
N ASN A 226 -8.80 -13.26 17.35
CA ASN A 226 -10.13 -13.89 17.39
C ASN A 226 -11.23 -13.06 18.07
N GLN A 227 -10.98 -11.82 18.53
CA GLN A 227 -12.00 -11.02 19.25
C GLN A 227 -12.20 -9.57 18.76
N GLY A 228 -11.76 -9.24 17.53
CA GLY A 228 -12.18 -8.02 16.83
C GLY A 228 -11.13 -6.90 16.80
N LEU A 229 -10.55 -6.66 15.61
CA LEU A 229 -9.55 -5.62 15.35
C LEU A 229 -10.03 -4.22 15.75
N ASN A 230 -11.33 -3.95 15.57
CA ASN A 230 -11.92 -2.64 15.86
C ASN A 230 -11.74 -2.26 17.34
N ARG A 231 -11.98 -3.20 18.26
CA ARG A 231 -11.86 -2.94 19.71
C ARG A 231 -10.41 -2.79 20.13
N TRP A 232 -9.49 -3.57 19.58
CA TRP A 232 -8.06 -3.45 19.90
C TRP A 232 -7.46 -2.15 19.38
N VAL A 233 -7.72 -1.77 18.11
CA VAL A 233 -7.19 -0.52 17.54
C VAL A 233 -7.74 0.69 18.28
N VAL A 234 -9.05 0.74 18.51
CA VAL A 234 -9.69 1.84 19.26
C VAL A 234 -9.14 1.90 20.68
N ASN A 235 -9.05 0.78 21.39
CA ASN A 235 -8.53 0.78 22.76
C ASN A 235 -7.03 1.11 22.84
N ARG A 236 -6.21 0.72 21.86
CA ARG A 236 -4.77 1.04 21.89
C ARG A 236 -4.51 2.50 21.57
N MET A 237 -5.23 3.08 20.61
CA MET A 237 -5.10 4.50 20.27
C MET A 237 -5.70 5.42 21.35
N ALA A 238 -6.78 4.99 22.02
CA ALA A 238 -7.38 5.77 23.11
C ALA A 238 -6.57 5.71 24.43
N ASN A 239 -5.81 4.63 24.68
CA ASN A 239 -5.06 4.45 25.93
C ASN A 239 -3.58 4.89 25.84
N ASP A 240 -3.00 4.96 24.64
CA ASP A 240 -1.63 5.45 24.43
C ASP A 240 -1.62 6.98 24.35
N ASN A 241 -2.00 7.66 25.43
CA ASN A 241 -1.77 9.10 25.65
C ASN A 241 -0.27 9.42 25.89
N THR A 242 0.61 8.54 25.43
CA THR A 242 2.06 8.59 25.60
C THR A 242 2.74 8.02 24.36
N ALA A 243 3.51 8.88 23.69
CA ALA A 243 4.49 8.55 22.65
C ALA A 243 3.94 8.02 21.31
N ILE A 244 3.30 8.93 20.56
CA ILE A 244 3.62 9.05 19.13
C ILE A 244 4.25 10.43 18.93
N VAL A 245 5.47 10.57 19.48
CA VAL A 245 6.47 11.59 19.14
C VAL A 245 7.80 10.85 19.06
#